data_AF-A0A9W6TN29-F1
#
_entry.id   AF-A0A9W6TN29-F1
#
_cell.length_a   1.000
_cell.length_b   1.000
_cell.length_c   1.000
_cell.angle_alpha   90.00
_cell.angle_beta   90.00
_cell.angle_gamma   90.00
#
_symmetry.space_group_name_H-M   'P 1'
#
loop_
_entity.id
_entity.type
_entity.pdbx_description
1 polymer ?
#
loop_
_entity_poly.entity_id
_entity_poly.type
_entity_poly.pdbx_seq_one_letter_code
_entity_poly.pdbx_strand_id
1 'polypeptide(L)'
;MGNQIETLPTLAMMPPGMIIPELRLKNNPLRELPAALMAPDPFIMSLNVQNMSVTTLSEWVKTNTKVVWAYDAPFCALPMTDPTLRNVF
;
A
#
# COMPACT_ATOMS: atom_id res chain seq x y z
N MET A 1 -18.58 -6.72 -2.63
CA MET A 1 -17.92 -7.94 -2.12
C MET A 1 -16.43 -7.79 -2.35
N GLY A 2 -15.61 -7.99 -1.32
CA GLY A 2 -14.15 -7.98 -1.39
C GLY A 2 -13.61 -9.31 -0.89
N ASN A 3 -12.30 -9.52 -1.02
CA ASN A 3 -11.67 -10.72 -0.46
C ASN A 3 -11.49 -10.57 1.06
N GLN A 4 -11.22 -11.67 1.76
CA GLN A 4 -10.95 -11.69 3.21
C GLN A 4 -9.45 -11.87 3.47
N ILE A 5 -8.61 -11.19 2.70
CA ILE A 5 -7.17 -11.30 2.87
C ILE A 5 -6.80 -10.52 4.13
N GLU A 6 -6.33 -11.23 5.16
CA GLU A 6 -5.90 -10.66 6.44
C GLU A 6 -4.38 -10.57 6.57
N THR A 7 -3.64 -11.29 5.73
CA THR A 7 -2.17 -11.23 5.62
C THR A 7 -1.74 -11.40 4.16
N LEU A 8 -0.60 -10.81 3.74
CA LEU A 8 -0.06 -10.94 2.36
C LEU A 8 1.31 -11.65 2.32
N PRO A 9 1.43 -12.91 2.78
CA PRO A 9 2.69 -13.65 2.74
C PRO A 9 3.15 -13.98 1.31
N THR A 10 2.22 -14.12 0.35
CA THR A 10 2.52 -14.56 -1.02
C THR A 10 3.28 -13.51 -1.85
N LEU A 11 3.18 -12.22 -1.50
CA LEU A 11 3.88 -11.15 -2.23
C LEU A 11 5.38 -11.12 -1.90
N ALA A 12 5.81 -11.76 -0.80
CA ALA A 12 7.22 -11.95 -0.45
C ALA A 12 8.00 -12.80 -1.47
N MET A 13 7.30 -13.51 -2.37
CA MET A 13 7.88 -14.43 -3.35
C MET A 13 7.98 -13.82 -4.76
N MET A 14 7.83 -12.51 -4.91
CA MET A 14 7.90 -11.86 -6.21
C MET A 14 9.33 -11.91 -6.78
N PRO A 15 9.49 -12.30 -8.06
CA PRO A 15 10.81 -12.36 -8.67
C PRO A 15 11.44 -10.96 -8.78
N PRO A 16 12.77 -10.86 -8.68
CA PRO A 16 13.49 -9.60 -8.89
C PRO A 16 13.20 -8.94 -10.23
N GLY A 17 13.02 -7.62 -10.22
CA GLY A 17 12.75 -6.81 -11.40
C GLY A 17 11.30 -6.88 -11.90
N MET A 18 10.39 -7.55 -11.19
CA MET A 18 8.98 -7.58 -11.55
C MET A 18 8.36 -6.19 -11.42
N ILE A 19 7.81 -5.67 -12.51
CA ILE A 19 7.02 -4.43 -12.49
C ILE A 19 5.56 -4.82 -12.33
N ILE A 20 4.90 -4.26 -11.32
CA ILE A 20 3.49 -4.44 -11.04
C ILE A 20 2.80 -3.12 -11.36
N PRO A 21 2.07 -3.04 -12.49
CA PRO A 21 1.38 -1.81 -12.88
C PRO A 21 0.35 -1.37 -11.83
N GLU A 22 -0.38 -2.33 -11.24
CA GLU A 22 -1.34 -2.06 -10.18
C GLU A 22 -1.46 -3.25 -9.22
N LEU A 23 -1.28 -3.00 -7.92
CA LEU A 23 -1.61 -3.93 -6.84
C LEU A 23 -2.96 -3.53 -6.21
N ARG A 24 -3.98 -4.37 -6.38
CA ARG A 24 -5.34 -4.09 -5.91
C ARG A 24 -5.66 -4.89 -4.64
N LEU A 25 -5.63 -4.20 -3.51
CA LEU A 25 -5.97 -4.74 -2.19
C LEU A 25 -7.33 -4.24 -1.67
N LYS A 26 -7.99 -3.35 -2.42
CA LYS A 26 -9.32 -2.79 -2.12
C LYS A 26 -10.30 -3.82 -1.53
N ASN A 27 -11.10 -3.35 -0.59
CA ASN A 27 -12.14 -4.13 0.10
C ASN A 27 -11.60 -5.36 0.87
N ASN A 28 -10.38 -5.30 1.42
CA ASN A 28 -9.85 -6.33 2.32
C ASN A 28 -9.70 -5.78 3.75
N PRO A 29 -9.85 -6.62 4.79
CA PRO A 29 -9.77 -6.20 6.20
C PRO A 29 -8.32 -6.00 6.70
N LEU A 30 -7.33 -5.86 5.82
CA LEU A 30 -5.94 -5.61 6.21
C LEU A 30 -5.83 -4.32 7.00
N ARG A 31 -5.14 -4.40 8.14
CA ARG A 31 -4.84 -3.25 9.00
C ARG A 31 -3.48 -2.63 8.71
N GLU A 32 -2.56 -3.42 8.19
CA GLU A 32 -1.19 -3.02 7.91
C GLU A 32 -0.74 -3.59 6.56
N LEU A 33 0.10 -2.83 5.86
CA LEU A 33 0.75 -3.30 4.64
C LEU A 33 2.08 -3.97 5.03
N PRO A 34 2.30 -5.25 4.68
CA PRO A 34 3.43 -6.00 5.19
C PRO A 34 4.76 -5.51 4.64
N ALA A 35 5.78 -5.57 5.49
CA ALA A 35 7.17 -5.27 5.16
C ALA A 35 7.74 -6.17 4.04
N ALA A 36 7.12 -7.32 3.77
CA ALA A 36 7.53 -8.18 2.64
C ALA A 36 7.41 -7.47 1.27
N LEU A 37 6.58 -6.43 1.17
CA LEU A 37 6.51 -5.55 0.00
C LEU A 37 7.65 -4.53 -0.06
N MET A 38 8.52 -4.49 0.96
CA MET A 38 9.75 -3.69 0.99
C MET A 38 10.92 -4.38 0.27
N ALA A 39 10.74 -5.59 -0.28
CA ALA A 39 11.79 -6.20 -1.10
C ALA A 39 12.14 -5.20 -2.22
N PRO A 40 13.42 -4.84 -2.43
CA PRO A 40 13.85 -3.78 -3.37
C PRO A 40 13.63 -4.13 -4.85
N ASP A 41 13.02 -5.28 -5.09
CA ASP A 41 13.12 -6.08 -6.29
C ASP A 41 11.86 -5.92 -7.16
N PRO A 42 10.63 -6.02 -6.62
CA PRO A 42 9.42 -5.64 -7.33
C PRO A 42 9.12 -4.13 -7.23
N PHE A 43 8.82 -3.51 -8.38
CA PHE A 43 8.37 -2.13 -8.45
C PHE A 43 6.84 -2.06 -8.62
N ILE A 44 6.13 -1.53 -7.63
CA ILE A 44 4.67 -1.38 -7.65
C ILE A 44 4.34 0.03 -8.12
N MET A 45 3.90 0.21 -9.36
CA MET A 45 3.61 1.54 -9.88
C MET A 45 2.39 2.17 -9.18
N SER A 46 1.31 1.41 -9.03
CA SER A 46 0.05 1.86 -8.42
C SER A 46 -0.42 0.90 -7.33
N LEU A 47 -0.84 1.45 -6.19
CA LEU A 47 -1.41 0.70 -5.08
C LEU A 47 -2.85 1.15 -4.83
N ASN A 48 -3.79 0.21 -4.81
CA ASN A 48 -5.18 0.48 -4.48
C ASN A 48 -5.58 -0.19 -3.16
N VAL A 49 -5.78 0.64 -2.13
CA VAL A 49 -6.15 0.24 -0.77
C VAL A 49 -7.48 0.86 -0.32
N GLN A 50 -8.36 1.17 -1.27
CA GLN A 50 -9.66 1.76 -0.96
C GLN A 50 -10.51 0.82 -0.09
N ASN A 51 -11.30 1.41 0.83
CA ASN A 51 -12.21 0.68 1.72
C ASN A 51 -11.50 -0.40 2.54
N MET A 52 -10.31 -0.08 3.07
CA MET A 52 -9.52 -0.95 3.93
C MET A 52 -9.30 -0.29 5.29
N SER A 53 -8.99 -1.08 6.31
CA SER A 53 -8.73 -0.59 7.68
C SER A 53 -7.28 -0.18 7.91
N VAL A 54 -6.55 0.22 6.86
CA VAL A 54 -5.13 0.60 6.96
C VAL A 54 -5.00 1.94 7.69
N THR A 55 -4.23 1.98 8.77
CA THR A 55 -4.07 3.16 9.61
C THR A 55 -2.75 3.90 9.39
N THR A 56 -1.75 3.26 8.78
CA THR A 56 -0.43 3.84 8.52
C THR A 56 0.06 3.50 7.12
N LEU A 57 0.86 4.40 6.55
CA LEU A 57 1.52 4.18 5.28
C LEU A 57 2.94 3.63 5.53
N SER A 58 3.17 2.36 5.18
CA SER A 58 4.48 1.72 5.30
C SER A 58 5.53 2.44 4.44
N GLU A 59 6.78 2.48 4.90
CA GLU A 59 7.87 3.23 4.24
C GLU A 59 8.08 2.85 2.77
N TRP A 60 8.01 1.56 2.42
CA TRP A 60 8.16 1.13 1.03
C TRP A 60 7.13 1.74 0.10
N VAL A 61 5.91 2.04 0.56
CA VAL A 61 4.89 2.66 -0.29
C VAL A 61 5.37 4.05 -0.70
N LYS A 62 6.05 4.76 0.21
CA LYS A 62 6.61 6.08 -0.05
C LYS A 62 7.78 6.03 -1.03
N THR A 63 8.55 4.94 -1.03
CA THR A 63 9.77 4.80 -1.84
C THR A 63 9.52 4.17 -3.21
N ASN A 64 8.65 3.16 -3.27
CA ASN A 64 8.51 2.25 -4.41
C ASN A 64 7.20 2.42 -5.17
N THR A 65 6.25 3.22 -4.66
CA THR A 65 4.94 3.43 -5.31
C THR A 65 4.79 4.84 -5.82
N LYS A 66 4.23 4.99 -7.04
CA LYS A 66 3.98 6.31 -7.65
C LYS A 66 2.58 6.82 -7.40
N VAL A 67 1.58 5.93 -7.39
CA VAL A 67 0.17 6.30 -7.22
C VAL A 67 -0.46 5.47 -6.13
N VAL A 68 -1.18 6.11 -5.21
CA VAL A 68 -1.92 5.44 -4.12
C VAL A 68 -3.38 5.86 -4.16
N TRP A 69 -4.29 4.89 -4.29
CA TRP A 69 -5.73 5.09 -4.18
C TRP A 69 -6.20 4.64 -2.79
N ALA A 70 -6.70 5.57 -1.99
CA ALA A 70 -6.90 5.34 -0.55
C ALA A 70 -8.21 5.94 0.01
N TYR A 71 -9.22 6.08 -0.84
CA TYR A 71 -10.56 6.45 -0.43
C TYR A 71 -11.07 5.55 0.72
N ASP A 72 -11.65 6.17 1.76
CA ASP A 72 -12.12 5.52 2.99
C ASP A 72 -11.07 4.67 3.75
N ALA A 73 -9.77 4.89 3.50
CA ALA A 73 -8.71 4.35 4.32
C ALA A 73 -8.43 5.26 5.53
N PRO A 74 -8.40 4.76 6.78
CA PRO A 74 -8.20 5.58 7.98
C PRO A 74 -6.95 6.47 7.94
N PHE A 75 -5.85 6.01 7.32
CA PHE A 75 -4.63 6.83 7.20
C PHE A 75 -4.83 8.10 6.36
N CYS A 76 -5.83 8.15 5.47
CA CYS A 76 -6.19 9.34 4.68
C CYS A 76 -7.17 10.27 5.40
N ALA A 77 -7.85 9.81 6.44
CA ALA A 77 -8.77 10.62 7.24
C ALA A 77 -8.05 11.41 8.35
N LEU A 78 -6.85 10.97 8.74
CA LEU A 78 -6.02 11.68 9.69
C LEU A 78 -5.32 12.86 9.00
N PRO A 79 -5.14 14.01 9.69
CA PRO A 79 -4.27 15.06 9.19
C PRO A 79 -2.92 14.47 8.84
N MET A 80 -2.37 14.81 7.67
CA MET A 80 -1.04 14.38 7.26
C MET A 80 0.00 14.89 8.29
N THR A 81 0.39 14.03 9.23
CA THR A 81 1.37 14.35 10.28
C THR A 81 2.80 14.07 9.83
N ASP A 82 2.97 13.40 8.69
CA ASP A 82 4.29 13.18 8.08
C ASP A 82 4.83 14.48 7.48
N PRO A 83 5.89 15.07 8.07
CA PRO A 83 6.45 16.33 7.61
C PRO A 83 7.04 16.25 6.19
N THR A 84 7.38 15.05 5.70
CA THR A 84 7.96 14.86 4.36
C THR A 84 6.93 14.96 3.24
N LEU A 85 5.64 14.78 3.55
CA LEU A 85 4.54 14.83 2.59
C LEU A 85 3.68 16.09 2.72
N ARG A 86 4.06 17.02 3.61
CA ARG A 86 3.29 18.24 3.95
C ARG A 86 3.19 19.26 2.81
N ASN A 87 3.99 19.13 1.75
CA ASN A 87 4.16 20.13 0.68
C ASN A 87 3.79 19.61 -0.73
N VAL A 88 2.97 18.57 -0.86
CA VAL A 88 2.67 17.94 -2.18
C VAL A 88 1.21 18.15 -2.65
N PHE A 89 0.49 19.12 -2.09
CA PHE A 89 -0.84 19.52 -2.57
C PHE A 89 -0.96 21.05 -2.67
#